data_AF-A0A9D8QDC4-F1
#
_entry.id   AF-A0A9D8QDC4-F1
#
_cell.length_a   1.000
_cell.length_b   1.000
_cell.length_c   1.000
_cell.angle_alpha   90.00
_cell.angle_beta   90.00
_cell.angle_gamma   90.00
#
_symmetry.space_group_name_H-M   'P 1'
#
loop_
_entity.id
_entity.type
_entity.pdbx_description
1 polymer ?
#
loop_
_entity_poly.entity_id
_entity_poly.type
_entity_poly.pdbx_seq_one_letter_code
_entity_poly.pdbx_strand_id
1 'polypeptide(L)'
;MHGLTATSGTELGENGRQRLKSRLPEHRLAIATATDDGFLELCEAYGLASAAIAHWSRSTQPERDERLREYHELVASLEKEAVEHLRGYRGG
;
A
#
# COMPACT_ATOMS: atom_id res chain seq x y z
N MET A 1 2.28 -18.57 26.64
CA MET A 1 3.09 -18.32 25.43
C MET A 1 2.18 -18.31 24.21
N HIS A 2 1.63 -17.15 23.84
CA HIS A 2 1.05 -16.92 22.51
C HIS A 2 1.59 -15.57 22.02
N GLY A 3 2.81 -15.59 21.47
CA GLY A 3 3.35 -14.48 20.71
C GLY A 3 2.86 -14.60 19.27
N LEU A 4 1.68 -14.06 18.99
CA LEU A 4 1.21 -13.84 17.63
C LEU A 4 1.80 -12.51 17.15
N THR A 5 3.00 -12.60 16.57
CA THR A 5 3.57 -11.72 15.55
C THR A 5 3.06 -10.28 15.51
N ALA A 6 3.74 -9.39 16.24
CA ALA A 6 3.71 -7.95 16.03
C ALA A 6 4.49 -7.52 14.76
N THR A 7 4.49 -8.37 13.73
CA THR A 7 5.12 -8.10 12.43
C THR A 7 4.12 -7.52 11.41
N SER A 8 2.83 -7.54 11.73
CA SER A 8 1.76 -7.44 10.74
C SER A 8 1.51 -6.03 10.16
N GLY A 9 1.71 -4.94 10.90
CA GLY A 9 1.42 -3.58 10.41
C GLY A 9 2.64 -2.87 9.81
N THR A 10 3.76 -2.88 10.54
CA THR A 10 5.00 -2.19 10.14
C THR A 10 5.63 -2.80 8.89
N GLU A 11 5.63 -4.12 8.73
CA GLU A 11 6.16 -4.77 7.52
C GLU A 11 5.28 -4.49 6.29
N LEU A 12 3.95 -4.48 6.46
CA LEU A 12 3.03 -4.13 5.37
C LEU A 12 3.20 -2.67 4.95
N GLY A 13 3.31 -1.76 5.92
CA GLY A 13 3.60 -0.35 5.68
C GLY A 13 4.92 -0.14 4.94
N GLU A 14 6.01 -0.79 5.36
CA GLU A 14 7.30 -0.67 4.67
C GLU A 14 7.25 -1.23 3.24
N ASN A 15 6.64 -2.41 3.06
CA ASN A 15 6.45 -3.01 1.74
C ASN A 15 5.61 -2.10 0.83
N GLY A 16 4.52 -1.54 1.35
CA GLY A 16 3.68 -0.61 0.62
C GLY A 16 4.43 0.65 0.20
N ARG A 17 5.24 1.22 1.11
CA ARG A 17 6.11 2.37 0.84
C ARG A 17 7.12 2.08 -0.28
N GLN A 18 7.79 0.92 -0.26
CA GLN A 18 8.73 0.55 -1.33
C GLN A 18 8.05 0.34 -2.68
N ARG A 19 6.84 -0.23 -2.68
CA ARG A 19 6.04 -0.39 -3.90
C ARG A 19 5.57 0.95 -4.45
N LEU A 20 5.08 1.87 -3.60
CA LEU A 20 4.75 3.23 -4.00
C LEU A 20 5.95 3.95 -4.60
N LYS A 21 7.15 3.85 -4.01
CA LYS A 21 8.39 4.39 -4.60
C LYS A 21 8.71 3.81 -5.98
N SER A 22 8.35 2.56 -6.21
CA SER A 22 8.57 1.89 -7.50
C SER A 22 7.54 2.34 -8.54
N ARG A 23 6.27 2.54 -8.13
CA ARG A 23 5.15 2.98 -8.97
C ARG A 23 5.15 4.46 -9.28
N LEU A 24 5.61 5.29 -8.36
CA LEU A 24 5.60 6.75 -8.43
C LEU A 24 7.04 7.29 -8.37
N PRO A 25 7.86 7.07 -9.42
CA PRO A 25 9.27 7.44 -9.42
C PRO A 25 9.49 8.95 -9.21
N GLU A 26 8.58 9.77 -9.75
CA GLU A 26 8.56 11.24 -9.61
C GLU A 26 8.32 11.72 -8.17
N HIS A 27 7.81 10.87 -7.27
CA HIS A 27 7.51 11.22 -5.89
C HIS A 27 8.39 10.47 -4.88
N ARG A 28 9.42 9.74 -5.34
CA ARG A 28 10.28 8.89 -4.49
C ARG A 28 10.84 9.61 -3.27
N LEU A 29 11.31 10.85 -3.43
CA LEU A 29 11.87 11.62 -2.32
C LEU A 29 10.77 11.97 -1.30
N ALA A 30 9.65 12.51 -1.77
CA ALA A 30 8.52 12.86 -0.90
C ALA A 30 7.97 11.62 -0.16
N ILE A 31 7.84 10.48 -0.85
CA ILE A 31 7.49 9.20 -0.25
C ILE A 31 8.55 8.74 0.76
N ALA A 32 9.84 8.99 0.54
CA ALA A 32 10.92 8.59 1.45
C ALA A 32 11.01 9.46 2.71
N THR A 33 10.49 10.68 2.67
CA THR A 33 10.54 11.64 3.79
C THR A 33 9.21 11.79 4.52
N ALA A 34 8.08 11.39 3.93
CA ALA A 34 6.78 11.47 4.59
C ALA A 34 6.72 10.54 5.80
N THR A 35 6.39 11.09 6.97
CA THR A 35 6.28 10.38 8.24
C THR A 35 4.98 10.70 8.97
N ASP A 36 4.06 11.42 8.34
CA ASP A 36 2.76 11.67 8.96
C ASP A 36 1.93 10.39 9.02
N ASP A 37 1.15 10.24 10.08
CA ASP A 37 0.39 9.02 10.35
C ASP A 37 -0.58 8.65 9.22
N GLY A 38 -1.18 9.65 8.55
CA GLY A 38 -2.07 9.42 7.41
C GLY A 38 -1.34 8.78 6.23
N PHE A 39 -0.14 9.26 5.91
CA PHE A 39 0.69 8.65 4.88
C PHE A 39 1.19 7.26 5.25
N LEU A 40 1.52 7.03 6.53
CA LEU A 40 1.93 5.70 7.01
C LEU A 40 0.78 4.69 6.92
N GLU A 41 -0.44 5.09 7.27
CA GLU A 41 -1.65 4.28 7.11
C GLU A 41 -1.94 3.98 5.62
N LEU A 42 -1.80 4.99 4.74
CA LEU A 42 -1.90 4.78 3.28
C LEU A 42 -0.86 3.76 2.78
N CYS A 43 0.38 3.82 3.28
CA CYS A 43 1.41 2.83 2.93
C CYS A 43 1.00 1.42 3.38
N GLU A 44 0.47 1.26 4.59
CA GLU A 44 0.01 -0.02 5.10
C GLU A 44 -1.16 -0.58 4.27
N ALA A 45 -2.17 0.25 4.01
CA ALA A 45 -3.32 -0.12 3.17
C ALA A 45 -2.87 -0.56 1.77
N TYR A 46 -1.92 0.17 1.18
CA TYR A 46 -1.34 -0.17 -0.13
C TYR A 46 -0.57 -1.50 -0.10
N GLY A 47 0.21 -1.73 0.95
CA GLY A 47 0.91 -2.99 1.20
C GLY A 47 -0.05 -4.16 1.31
N LEU A 48 -1.12 -4.00 2.07
CA LEU A 48 -2.16 -5.01 2.26
C LEU A 48 -2.91 -5.33 0.95
N ALA A 49 -3.35 -4.32 0.21
CA ALA A 49 -4.03 -4.51 -1.07
C ALA A 49 -3.11 -5.19 -2.10
N SER A 50 -1.83 -4.81 -2.15
CA SER A 50 -0.83 -5.45 -3.00
C SER A 50 -0.60 -6.93 -2.62
N ALA A 51 -0.57 -7.24 -1.33
CA ALA A 51 -0.45 -8.61 -0.84
C ALA A 51 -1.69 -9.44 -1.19
N ALA A 52 -2.88 -8.85 -1.09
CA ALA A 52 -4.13 -9.49 -1.50
C ALA A 52 -4.15 -9.82 -2.99
N ILE A 53 -3.71 -8.91 -3.88
CA ILE A 53 -3.55 -9.20 -5.32
C ILE A 53 -2.62 -10.40 -5.52
N ALA A 54 -1.46 -10.41 -4.83
CA ALA A 54 -0.50 -11.50 -4.95
C ALA A 54 -1.08 -12.83 -4.44
N HIS A 55 -1.95 -12.81 -3.43
CA HIS A 55 -2.66 -13.98 -2.93
C HIS A 55 -3.69 -14.48 -3.95
N TRP A 56 -4.63 -13.61 -4.36
CA TRP A 56 -5.70 -13.96 -5.30
C TRP A 56 -5.18 -14.34 -6.68
N SER A 57 -4.06 -13.78 -7.15
CA SER A 57 -3.46 -14.18 -8.42
C SER A 57 -3.09 -15.67 -8.48
N ARG A 58 -2.82 -16.29 -7.32
CA ARG A 58 -2.46 -17.70 -7.17
C ARG A 58 -3.65 -18.57 -6.72
N SER A 59 -4.81 -17.97 -6.46
CA SER A 59 -6.01 -18.66 -6.03
C SER A 59 -6.70 -19.34 -7.21
N THR A 60 -7.32 -20.50 -6.95
CA THR A 60 -8.17 -21.24 -7.90
C THR A 60 -9.67 -21.08 -7.56
N GLN A 61 -9.99 -20.22 -6.60
CA GLN A 61 -11.35 -19.98 -6.16
C GLN A 61 -12.15 -19.23 -7.25
N PRO A 62 -13.48 -19.45 -7.35
CA PRO A 62 -14.31 -18.84 -8.39
C PRO A 62 -14.38 -17.31 -8.30
N GLU A 63 -14.27 -16.72 -7.11
CA GLU A 63 -14.26 -15.25 -6.95
C GLU A 63 -12.91 -14.60 -7.27
N ARG A 64 -11.90 -15.38 -7.68
CA ARG A 64 -10.53 -14.91 -7.92
C ARG A 64 -10.48 -13.70 -8.84
N ASP A 65 -11.16 -13.77 -9.99
CA ASP A 65 -11.11 -12.69 -10.99
C ASP A 65 -11.87 -11.43 -10.53
N GLU A 66 -12.94 -11.60 -9.74
CA GLU A 66 -13.67 -10.49 -9.11
C GLU A 66 -12.79 -9.81 -8.05
N ARG A 67 -12.20 -10.58 -7.13
CA ARG A 67 -11.31 -10.06 -6.08
C ARG A 67 -10.10 -9.35 -6.67
N LEU A 68 -9.49 -9.92 -7.71
CA LEU A 68 -8.38 -9.26 -8.41
C LEU A 68 -8.80 -7.90 -8.97
N ARG A 69 -9.97 -7.79 -9.59
CA ARG A 69 -10.49 -6.52 -10.10
C ARG A 69 -10.65 -5.50 -8.99
N GLU A 70 -11.34 -5.87 -7.91
CA GLU A 70 -11.57 -4.99 -6.76
C GLU A 70 -10.25 -4.49 -6.15
N TYR A 71 -9.29 -5.39 -5.91
CA TYR A 71 -8.01 -4.99 -5.33
C TYR A 71 -7.15 -4.17 -6.30
N HIS A 72 -7.23 -4.40 -7.61
CA HIS A 72 -6.57 -3.55 -8.60
C HIS A 72 -7.15 -2.13 -8.61
N GLU A 73 -8.49 -1.99 -8.53
CA GLU A 73 -9.15 -0.69 -8.41
C GLU A 73 -8.78 0.02 -7.11
N LEU A 74 -8.74 -0.72 -5.99
CA LEU A 74 -8.31 -0.19 -4.69
C LEU A 74 -6.86 0.32 -4.74
N VAL A 75 -5.93 -0.47 -5.29
CA VAL A 75 -4.52 -0.06 -5.46
C VAL A 75 -4.42 1.21 -6.30
N ALA A 76 -5.20 1.32 -7.39
CA ALA A 76 -5.22 2.51 -8.22
C ALA A 76 -5.81 3.74 -7.48
N SER A 77 -6.78 3.55 -6.59
CA SER A 77 -7.29 4.62 -5.71
C SER A 77 -6.21 5.09 -4.74
N LEU A 78 -5.57 4.15 -4.04
CA LEU A 78 -4.53 4.44 -3.06
C LEU A 78 -3.31 5.15 -3.69
N GLU A 79 -2.96 4.85 -4.94
CA GLU A 79 -1.91 5.59 -5.67
C GLU A 79 -2.30 7.06 -5.90
N LYS A 80 -3.57 7.33 -6.23
CA LYS A 80 -4.06 8.70 -6.39
C LYS A 80 -4.09 9.43 -5.06
N GLU A 81 -4.59 8.80 -4.01
CA GLU A 81 -4.63 9.37 -2.67
C GLU A 81 -3.22 9.68 -2.16
N ALA A 82 -2.25 8.78 -2.38
CA ALA A 82 -0.85 9.05 -2.05
C ALA A 82 -0.30 10.27 -2.81
N VAL A 83 -0.59 10.40 -4.11
CA VAL A 83 -0.19 11.57 -4.90
C VAL A 83 -0.84 12.85 -4.37
N GLU A 84 -2.13 12.84 -4.07
CA GLU A 84 -2.87 13.98 -3.54
C GLU A 84 -2.35 14.40 -2.16
N HIS A 85 -2.13 13.43 -1.28
CA HIS A 85 -1.55 13.64 0.04
C HIS A 85 -0.17 14.30 -0.05
N LEU A 86 0.70 13.80 -0.92
CA LEU A 86 2.05 14.36 -1.12
C LEU A 86 2.03 15.75 -1.79
N ARG A 87 1.03 16.06 -2.62
CA ARG A 87 0.83 17.41 -3.18
C ARG A 87 0.36 18.41 -2.12
N GLY A 88 -0.44 17.95 -1.16
CA GLY A 88 -0.88 18.73 -0.01
C GLY A 88 0.21 18.90 1.07
N TYR A 89 1.17 17.98 1.12
CA TYR A 89 2.30 18.00 2.04
C TYR A 89 3.32 19.09 1.64
N ARG A 90 3.03 20.35 1.98
CA ARG A 90 4.06 21.39 2.10
C ARG A 90 4.86 21.05 3.35
N GLY A 91 6.04 20.45 3.17
CA GLY A 91 6.93 20.02 4.25
C GLY A 91 6.96 21.03 5.40
N GLY A 92 6.59 20.53 6.59
CA GLY A 92 6.78 21.25 7.84
C GLY A 92 8.24 21.32 8.23
#